data_AF-A0A3C0X318-F1
#
_entry.id   AF-A0A3C0X318-F1
#
_cell.length_a   1.000
_cell.length_b   1.000
_cell.length_c   1.000
_cell.angle_alpha   90.00
_cell.angle_beta   90.00
_cell.angle_gamma   90.00
#
_symmetry.space_group_name_H-M   'P 1'
#
loop_
_entity.id
_entity.type
_entity.pdbx_description
1 polymer ?
#
loop_
_entity_poly.entity_id
_entity_poly.type
_entity_poly.pdbx_seq_one_letter_code
_entity_poly.pdbx_strand_id
1 'polypeptide(L)'
;KDPTKVDRSAAYAARYVAKNIVAAKIASKCEVQLAYAIGVAHPVSVMVDTFGTGKYDDEKIAEAVNAVFDLRPSAIIDKLDLRRPIYKELSAYGHMGRTDIDLSWEKTDKAENLKKYLTK
;
A
#
# COMPACT_ATOMS: atom_id res chain seq x y z
N LYS A 1 -9.72 5.88 15.09
CA LYS A 1 -10.55 5.27 14.03
C LYS A 1 -10.24 3.79 13.98
N ASP A 2 -11.21 2.90 14.10
CA ASP A 2 -11.00 1.47 13.89
C ASP A 2 -10.69 1.20 12.39
N PRO A 3 -10.16 0.02 12.01
CA PRO A 3 -9.61 -0.19 10.68
C PRO A 3 -10.66 -0.34 9.57
N THR A 4 -11.96 -0.34 9.90
CA THR A 4 -13.01 -0.25 8.88
C THR A 4 -13.06 1.13 8.20
N LYS A 5 -12.43 2.14 8.80
CA LYS A 5 -12.37 3.50 8.24
C LYS A 5 -11.17 3.57 7.30
N VAL A 6 -11.45 3.68 6.01
CA VAL A 6 -10.44 3.69 4.94
C VAL A 6 -9.41 4.80 5.10
N ASP A 7 -9.75 5.91 5.77
CA ASP A 7 -8.79 6.95 6.18
C ASP A 7 -7.55 6.41 6.87
N ARG A 8 -7.68 5.30 7.61
CA ARG A 8 -6.57 4.60 8.25
C ARG A 8 -6.09 3.43 7.43
N SER A 9 -6.98 2.48 7.12
CA SER A 9 -6.57 1.21 6.50
C SER A 9 -6.04 1.41 5.08
N ALA A 10 -6.68 2.24 4.26
CA ALA A 10 -6.19 2.52 2.91
C ALA A 10 -4.92 3.37 2.92
N ALA A 11 -4.74 4.29 3.88
CA ALA A 11 -3.48 5.01 4.02
C ALA A 11 -2.30 4.07 4.36
N TYR A 12 -2.52 3.08 5.23
CA TYR A 12 -1.52 2.04 5.51
C TYR A 12 -1.28 1.14 4.29
N ALA A 13 -2.34 0.78 3.55
CA ALA A 13 -2.20 0.02 2.32
C ALA A 13 -1.41 0.79 1.25
N ALA A 14 -1.68 2.09 1.05
CA ALA A 14 -0.96 2.94 0.12
C ALA A 14 0.54 3.03 0.47
N ARG A 15 0.87 3.19 1.76
CA ARG A 15 2.26 3.10 2.24
C ARG A 15 2.89 1.75 1.89
N TYR A 16 2.19 0.65 2.20
CA TYR A 16 2.65 -0.70 1.94
C TYR A 16 2.93 -0.92 0.44
N VAL A 17 2.02 -0.49 -0.43
CA VAL A 17 2.19 -0.55 -1.89
C VAL A 17 3.40 0.26 -2.34
N ALA A 18 3.46 1.55 -2.00
CA ALA A 18 4.56 2.44 -2.42
C ALA A 18 5.93 1.92 -1.95
N LYS A 19 6.01 1.43 -0.69
CA LYS A 19 7.24 0.86 -0.15
C LYS A 19 7.66 -0.40 -0.88
N ASN A 20 6.72 -1.26 -1.26
CA ASN A 20 7.00 -2.46 -2.06
C ASN A 20 7.45 -2.12 -3.48
N ILE A 21 6.88 -1.10 -4.12
CA ILE A 21 7.32 -0.60 -5.45
C ILE A 21 8.78 -0.14 -5.40
N VAL A 22 9.14 0.67 -4.40
CA VAL A 22 10.52 1.16 -4.24
C VAL A 22 11.48 0.02 -3.87
N ALA A 23 11.09 -0.87 -2.95
CA ALA A 23 11.89 -2.03 -2.58
C ALA A 23 12.11 -3.01 -3.74
N ALA A 24 11.14 -3.11 -4.65
CA ALA A 24 11.26 -3.85 -5.90
C ALA A 24 12.22 -3.21 -6.91
N LYS A 25 12.77 -2.02 -6.62
CA LYS A 25 13.58 -1.23 -7.56
C LYS A 25 12.84 -0.94 -8.87
N ILE A 26 11.52 -0.80 -8.80
CA ILE A 26 10.66 -0.39 -9.94
C ILE A 26 10.79 1.12 -10.15
N ALA A 27 10.84 1.88 -9.06
CA ALA A 27 11.07 3.32 -9.03
C ALA A 27 11.94 3.70 -7.81
N SER A 28 12.56 4.88 -7.80
CA SER A 28 13.28 5.40 -6.63
C SER A 28 12.38 6.28 -5.74
N LYS A 29 11.33 6.86 -6.30
CA LYS A 29 10.27 7.60 -5.61
C LYS A 29 8.90 7.14 -6.14
N CYS A 30 7.90 7.06 -5.27
CA CYS A 30 6.56 6.63 -5.65
C CYS A 30 5.52 7.25 -4.72
N GLU A 31 4.46 7.79 -5.31
CA GLU A 31 3.21 8.16 -4.67
C GLU A 31 2.10 7.19 -5.12
N VAL A 32 1.20 6.86 -4.19
CA VAL A 32 0.04 6.00 -4.45
C VAL A 32 -1.18 6.69 -3.88
N GLN A 33 -2.20 6.87 -4.72
CA GLN A 33 -3.48 7.42 -4.33
C GLN A 33 -4.58 6.36 -4.46
N LEU A 34 -5.39 6.22 -3.41
CA LEU A 34 -6.55 5.33 -3.38
C LEU A 34 -7.80 6.15 -3.09
N ALA A 35 -8.86 5.94 -3.87
CA ALA A 35 -10.16 6.55 -3.66
C ALA A 35 -11.25 5.48 -3.49
N TYR A 36 -12.20 5.74 -2.57
CA TYR A 36 -13.32 4.84 -2.29
C TYR A 36 -14.64 5.62 -2.30
N ALA A 37 -15.70 4.96 -2.75
CA ALA A 37 -17.07 5.42 -2.54
C ALA A 37 -17.69 4.65 -1.37
N ILE A 38 -18.53 5.31 -0.56
CA ILE A 38 -19.17 4.68 0.60
C ILE A 38 -20.02 3.47 0.13
N GLY A 39 -19.84 2.32 0.80
CA GLY A 39 -20.54 1.08 0.45
C GLY A 39 -19.95 0.29 -0.72
N VAL A 40 -18.90 0.79 -1.39
CA VAL A 40 -18.22 0.09 -2.49
C VAL A 40 -16.94 -0.58 -1.97
N ALA A 41 -16.81 -1.88 -2.22
CA ALA A 41 -15.68 -2.66 -1.68
C ALA A 41 -14.37 -2.36 -2.41
N HIS A 42 -14.38 -2.34 -3.75
CA HIS A 42 -13.17 -2.03 -4.52
C HIS A 42 -12.94 -0.51 -4.56
N PRO A 43 -11.68 -0.05 -4.58
CA PRO A 43 -11.40 1.36 -4.81
C PRO A 43 -11.96 1.79 -6.17
N VAL A 44 -12.51 3.01 -6.22
CA VAL A 44 -12.97 3.61 -7.48
C VAL A 44 -11.80 4.17 -8.30
N SER A 45 -10.64 4.38 -7.66
CA SER A 45 -9.41 4.78 -8.34
C SER A 45 -8.18 4.27 -7.59
N VAL A 46 -7.19 3.80 -8.35
CA VAL A 46 -5.84 3.46 -7.91
C VAL A 46 -4.88 4.17 -8.86
N MET A 47 -4.18 5.19 -8.36
CA MET A 47 -3.22 5.97 -9.13
C MET A 47 -1.82 5.76 -8.56
N VAL A 48 -0.83 5.73 -9.45
CA VAL A 48 0.59 5.70 -9.13
C VAL A 48 1.24 6.89 -9.83
N ASP A 49 2.15 7.58 -9.14
CA ASP A 49 3.06 8.57 -9.74
C ASP A 49 4.48 8.24 -9.29
N THR A 50 5.38 7.93 -10.23
CA THR A 50 6.78 7.64 -9.91
C THR A 50 7.71 8.85 -10.05
N PHE A 51 7.16 10.02 -10.35
CA PHE A 51 7.88 11.28 -10.56
C PHE A 51 9.00 11.16 -11.60
N GLY A 52 8.77 10.37 -12.65
CA GLY A 52 9.74 10.09 -13.71
C GLY A 52 10.91 9.18 -13.30
N THR A 53 10.83 8.54 -12.13
CA THR A 53 11.87 7.61 -11.64
C THR A 53 11.56 6.14 -11.90
N GLY A 54 10.37 5.86 -12.43
CA GLY A 54 9.91 4.53 -12.78
C GLY A 54 10.63 3.94 -13.99
N LYS A 55 10.83 2.62 -13.98
CA LYS A 55 11.31 1.84 -15.12
C LYS A 55 10.23 1.49 -16.14
N TYR A 56 8.97 1.68 -15.75
CA TYR A 56 7.78 1.39 -16.53
C TYR A 56 6.83 2.58 -16.40
N ASP A 57 5.91 2.72 -17.35
CA ASP A 57 4.86 3.74 -17.27
C ASP A 57 4.02 3.57 -16.01
N ASP A 58 3.63 4.69 -15.42
CA ASP A 58 2.90 4.73 -14.15
C ASP A 58 1.56 3.96 -14.23
N GLU A 59 0.90 3.98 -15.39
CA GLU A 59 -0.30 3.19 -15.68
C GLU A 59 -0.03 1.68 -15.58
N LYS A 60 1.08 1.21 -16.17
CA LYS A 60 1.48 -0.22 -16.10
C LYS A 60 1.84 -0.63 -14.67
N ILE A 61 2.42 0.28 -13.89
CA ILE A 61 2.67 0.04 -12.46
C ILE A 61 1.35 -0.03 -11.69
N ALA A 62 0.39 0.85 -11.96
CA ALA A 62 -0.93 0.82 -11.35
C ALA A 62 -1.70 -0.48 -11.68
N GLU A 63 -1.60 -1.00 -12.90
CA GLU A 63 -2.13 -2.33 -13.26
C GLU A 63 -1.49 -3.44 -12.43
N ALA A 64 -0.16 -3.43 -12.29
CA ALA A 64 0.56 -4.39 -11.46
C ALA A 64 0.13 -4.31 -9.99
N VAL A 65 -0.13 -3.10 -9.47
CA VAL A 65 -0.67 -2.89 -8.12
C VAL A 65 -2.04 -3.56 -7.99
N ASN A 66 -2.97 -3.30 -8.91
CA ASN A 66 -4.31 -3.89 -8.89
C ASN A 66 -4.28 -5.43 -8.97
N ALA A 67 -3.30 -6.00 -9.67
CA ALA A 67 -3.14 -7.46 -9.78
C ALA A 67 -2.51 -8.11 -8.55
N VAL A 68 -1.60 -7.41 -7.86
CA VAL A 68 -0.79 -7.98 -6.76
C VAL A 68 -1.39 -7.73 -5.37
N PHE A 69 -2.12 -6.62 -5.22
CA PHE A 69 -2.70 -6.17 -3.95
C PHE A 69 -4.23 -6.17 -4.03
N ASP A 70 -4.87 -6.90 -3.11
CA ASP A 70 -6.30 -6.78 -2.90
C ASP A 70 -6.58 -5.57 -1.98
N LEU A 71 -7.05 -4.48 -2.60
CA LEU A 71 -7.26 -3.19 -1.95
C LEU A 71 -8.69 -3.00 -1.44
N ARG A 72 -9.49 -4.06 -1.32
CA ARG A 72 -10.77 -4.00 -0.61
C ARG A 72 -10.54 -3.78 0.89
N PRO A 73 -11.36 -2.98 1.61
CA PRO A 73 -11.17 -2.72 3.03
C PRO A 73 -11.02 -3.98 3.90
N SER A 74 -11.82 -5.03 3.65
CA SER A 74 -11.70 -6.31 4.38
C SER A 74 -10.36 -7.00 4.11
N ALA A 75 -9.95 -7.09 2.84
CA ALA A 75 -8.69 -7.72 2.46
C ALA A 75 -7.47 -6.96 3.01
N ILE A 76 -7.53 -5.63 3.07
CA ILE A 76 -6.50 -4.80 3.72
C ILE A 76 -6.41 -5.12 5.21
N ILE A 77 -7.56 -5.18 5.90
CA ILE A 77 -7.63 -5.50 7.33
C ILE A 77 -7.00 -6.86 7.62
N ASP A 78 -7.31 -7.86 6.80
CA ASP A 78 -6.83 -9.23 6.96
C ASP A 78 -5.34 -9.33 6.62
N LYS A 79 -4.91 -8.77 5.47
CA LYS A 79 -3.51 -8.83 5.01
C LYS A 79 -2.56 -8.11 5.97
N LEU A 80 -2.98 -7.00 6.56
CA LEU A 80 -2.17 -6.21 7.48
C LEU A 80 -2.42 -6.56 8.96
N ASP A 81 -3.29 -7.54 9.24
CA ASP A 81 -3.63 -7.99 10.59
C ASP A 81 -3.96 -6.81 11.55
N LEU A 82 -4.94 -6.01 11.13
CA LEU A 82 -5.26 -4.72 11.76
C LEU A 82 -6.21 -4.86 12.96
N ARG A 83 -6.87 -6.01 13.17
CA ARG A 83 -7.81 -6.21 14.29
C ARG A 83 -7.09 -6.61 15.58
N ARG A 84 -6.12 -5.79 15.99
CA ARG A 84 -5.29 -5.98 17.19
C ARG A 84 -5.06 -4.65 17.90
N PRO A 85 -4.74 -4.65 19.21
CA PRO A 85 -4.53 -3.44 19.99
C PRO A 85 -3.15 -2.78 19.74
N ILE A 86 -2.81 -2.51 18.48
CA ILE A 86 -1.47 -2.02 18.05
C ILE A 86 -1.37 -0.49 17.89
N TYR A 87 -2.47 0.24 18.09
CA TYR A 87 -2.56 1.64 17.65
C TYR A 87 -2.03 2.68 18.64
N LYS A 88 -1.83 2.32 19.90
CA LYS A 88 -1.40 3.28 20.94
C LYS A 88 0.01 3.80 20.67
N GLU A 89 0.93 2.92 20.26
CA GLU A 89 2.34 3.29 19.98
C GLU A 89 2.50 4.15 18.73
N LEU A 90 1.46 4.22 17.90
CA LEU A 90 1.43 4.98 16.65
C LEU A 90 0.92 6.41 16.82
N SER A 91 0.40 6.79 18.00
CA SER A 91 -0.11 8.15 18.23
C SER A 91 0.98 9.21 18.38
N ALA A 92 2.25 8.80 18.45
CA ALA A 92 3.42 9.66 18.51
C ALA A 92 4.53 9.09 17.63
N TYR A 93 5.48 9.94 17.24
CA TYR A 93 6.66 9.61 16.41
C TYR A 93 6.36 9.10 14.99
N GLY A 94 5.11 9.18 14.56
CA GLY A 94 4.69 8.86 13.19
C GLY A 94 4.27 7.41 13.00
N HIS A 95 3.41 7.21 11.99
CA HIS A 95 2.85 5.92 11.61
C HIS A 95 3.69 5.12 10.62
N MET A 96 4.61 5.80 9.92
CA MET A 96 5.34 5.28 8.77
C MET A 96 6.84 5.44 8.98
N GLY A 97 7.63 4.50 8.45
CA GLY A 97 9.10 4.55 8.50
C GLY A 97 9.72 4.30 9.88
N ARG A 98 8.91 3.92 10.88
CA ARG A 98 9.38 3.49 12.20
C ARG A 98 10.22 2.22 12.08
N THR A 99 11.30 2.15 12.84
CA THR A 99 12.26 1.02 12.86
C THR A 99 12.31 0.31 14.21
N ASP A 100 11.61 0.85 15.20
CA ASP A 100 11.56 0.40 16.59
C ASP A 100 10.35 -0.50 16.91
N ILE A 101 9.40 -0.65 15.99
CA ILE A 101 8.20 -1.49 16.12
C ILE A 101 7.91 -2.25 14.82
N ASP A 102 7.39 -3.48 14.90
CA ASP A 102 7.02 -4.29 13.72
C ASP A 102 5.62 -3.90 13.20
N LEU A 103 5.60 -3.18 12.08
CA LEU A 103 4.38 -2.74 11.41
C LEU A 103 4.22 -3.49 10.09
N SER A 104 3.07 -4.15 9.92
CA SER A 104 2.78 -4.97 8.74
C SER A 104 2.84 -4.17 7.43
N TRP A 105 2.39 -2.91 7.42
CA TRP A 105 2.46 -2.03 6.26
C TRP A 105 3.86 -1.51 5.94
N GLU A 106 4.85 -1.75 6.80
CA GLU A 106 6.26 -1.45 6.53
C GLU A 106 7.00 -2.67 5.94
N LYS A 107 6.34 -3.83 5.77
CA LYS A 107 6.96 -5.00 5.14
C LYS A 107 7.05 -4.84 3.63
N THR A 108 8.03 -5.50 3.02
CA THR A 108 8.30 -5.45 1.57
C THR A 108 8.17 -6.82 0.89
N ASP A 109 7.27 -7.66 1.40
CA ASP A 109 7.06 -9.05 0.99
C ASP A 109 6.35 -9.21 -0.37
N LYS A 110 5.84 -8.13 -0.95
CA LYS A 110 5.17 -8.10 -2.27
C LYS A 110 6.07 -7.56 -3.39
N ALA A 111 7.29 -7.12 -3.08
CA ALA A 111 8.22 -6.58 -4.05
C ALA A 111 8.54 -7.57 -5.18
N GLU A 112 8.76 -8.84 -4.86
CA GLU A 112 9.01 -9.89 -5.87
C GLU A 112 7.77 -10.20 -6.72
N ASN A 113 6.56 -10.15 -6.15
CA ASN A 113 5.34 -10.31 -6.92
C ASN A 113 5.16 -9.21 -7.96
N LEU A 114 5.45 -7.95 -7.58
CA LEU A 114 5.41 -6.81 -8.50
C LEU A 114 6.40 -6.97 -9.65
N LYS A 115 7.67 -7.33 -9.36
CA LYS A 115 8.67 -7.61 -10.40
C LYS A 115 8.18 -8.67 -11.38
N LYS A 116 7.72 -9.81 -10.85
CA LYS A 116 7.23 -10.93 -11.66
C LYS A 116 6.06 -10.55 -12.56
N TYR A 117 5.19 -9.64 -12.13
CA TYR A 117 4.09 -9.16 -12.96
C TYR A 117 4.61 -8.28 -14.12
N LEU A 118 5.52 -7.36 -13.84
CA LEU A 118 6.02 -6.37 -14.82
C LEU A 118 7.04 -6.94 -15.83
N THR A 119 7.67 -8.07 -15.52
CA THR A 119 8.61 -8.77 -16.42
C THR A 119 7.94 -9.81 -17.32
N LYS A 120 6.65 -10.08 -17.13
CA LYS A 120 5.86 -10.86 -18.08
C LYS A 120 5.54 -10.01 -19.31
#